data_AF-A0A1W2BK78-F1
#
_entry.id   AF-A0A1W2BK78-F1
#
_cell.length_a   1.000
_cell.length_b   1.000
_cell.length_c   1.000
_cell.angle_alpha   90.00
_cell.angle_beta   90.00
_cell.angle_gamma   90.00
#
_symmetry.space_group_name_H-M   'P 1'
#
loop_
_entity.id
_entity.type
_entity.pdbx_description
1 polymer ?
#
loop_
_entity_poly.entity_id
_entity_poly.type
_entity_poly.pdbx_seq_one_letter_code
_entity_poly.pdbx_strand_id
1 'polypeptide(L)'
;MKNNEFKELVDQNLSGLVWDERKRQKVLHALSEEEKPVKKVSTTFILIAAIVCLSVTALAAGLIFANRVTTQQIAEKAVYDQYGLTSTMLGAYFSPSVNEKTDSEATVVYKGSYYVLGDYTVEIKDKKATVSWSHDGEDTSGMFDAEAWGLEQLQEMVRIATTEHEISAFSYKALAIDEKHNNPDNRENNPMETSEQLGKEKAMAAAKAAGRSKDDLIALAKDAVTEAYALTSEQREKLYDPYVNPFDPQEPVDPEDVEDWFIAYYMKDEKPIFSIQLTLQQKEAGESDDYPPYTEKDGYYWVYINVETGIIEDIQYEPDLNSNG
;
A
#
# COMPACT_ATOMS: atom_id res chain seq x y z
N MET A 1 -76.36 -64.01 -16.17
CA MET A 1 -74.95 -64.44 -16.33
C MET A 1 -74.55 -65.25 -15.12
N LYS A 2 -73.99 -66.44 -15.32
CA LYS A 2 -73.53 -67.29 -14.22
C LYS A 2 -72.18 -66.77 -13.74
N ASN A 3 -71.95 -66.78 -12.43
CA ASN A 3 -70.77 -66.21 -11.75
C ASN A 3 -69.40 -66.66 -12.32
N ASN A 4 -69.37 -67.77 -13.05
CA ASN A 4 -68.14 -68.35 -13.60
C ASN A 4 -67.68 -67.66 -14.89
N GLU A 5 -68.59 -67.18 -15.74
CA GLU A 5 -68.23 -66.50 -17.00
C GLU A 5 -67.58 -65.13 -16.76
N PHE A 6 -68.03 -64.42 -15.71
CA PHE A 6 -67.43 -63.14 -15.32
C PHE A 6 -66.02 -63.34 -14.75
N LYS A 7 -65.82 -64.40 -13.96
CA LYS A 7 -64.51 -64.71 -13.39
C LYS A 7 -63.48 -65.09 -14.46
N GLU A 8 -63.88 -65.88 -15.45
CA GLU A 8 -63.02 -66.23 -16.59
C GLU A 8 -62.62 -65.01 -17.42
N LEU A 9 -63.55 -64.10 -17.70
CA LEU A 9 -63.26 -62.85 -18.43
C LEU A 9 -62.34 -61.92 -17.66
N VAL A 10 -62.46 -61.87 -16.33
CA VAL A 10 -61.57 -61.06 -15.46
C VAL A 10 -60.18 -61.67 -15.38
N ASP A 11 -60.06 -62.99 -15.17
CA ASP A 11 -58.77 -63.68 -15.11
C ASP A 11 -58.03 -63.63 -16.46
N GLN A 12 -58.75 -63.71 -17.58
CA GLN A 12 -58.16 -63.63 -18.91
C GLN A 12 -57.65 -62.20 -19.23
N ASN A 13 -58.40 -61.16 -18.86
CA ASN A 13 -57.99 -59.76 -19.07
C ASN A 13 -56.93 -59.28 -18.08
N LEU A 14 -56.84 -59.86 -16.88
CA LEU A 14 -55.82 -59.52 -15.86
C LEU A 14 -54.59 -60.42 -15.91
N SER A 15 -54.56 -61.47 -16.74
CA SER A 15 -53.41 -62.36 -16.91
C SER A 15 -52.13 -61.63 -17.37
N GLY A 16 -52.27 -60.51 -18.08
CA GLY A 16 -51.15 -59.65 -18.49
C GLY A 16 -50.57 -58.77 -17.38
N LEU A 17 -51.33 -58.56 -16.30
CA LEU A 17 -50.96 -57.80 -15.09
C LEU A 17 -50.28 -58.67 -14.02
N VAL A 18 -50.22 -59.98 -14.23
CA VAL A 18 -49.46 -60.87 -13.35
C VAL A 18 -47.98 -60.52 -13.44
N TRP A 19 -47.44 -60.15 -12.29
CA TRP A 19 -46.03 -59.80 -12.10
C TRP A 19 -45.19 -61.06 -12.26
N ASP A 20 -44.51 -61.20 -13.39
CA ASP A 20 -43.55 -62.29 -13.59
C ASP A 20 -42.16 -61.87 -13.05
N GLU A 21 -41.34 -62.86 -12.67
CA GLU A 21 -40.02 -62.63 -12.09
C GLU A 21 -39.06 -61.87 -13.03
N ARG A 22 -39.26 -61.95 -14.36
CA ARG A 22 -38.48 -61.15 -15.35
C ARG A 22 -38.92 -59.70 -15.35
N LYS A 23 -40.21 -59.38 -15.24
CA LYS A 23 -40.72 -58.00 -15.09
C LYS A 23 -40.24 -57.39 -13.77
N ARG A 24 -40.23 -58.19 -12.69
CA ARG A 24 -39.69 -57.80 -11.39
C ARG A 24 -38.19 -57.51 -11.45
N GLN A 25 -37.40 -58.37 -12.08
CA GLN A 25 -35.96 -58.11 -12.28
C GLN A 25 -35.71 -56.91 -13.18
N LYS A 26 -36.53 -56.67 -14.20
CA LYS A 26 -36.39 -55.50 -15.09
C LYS A 26 -36.68 -54.18 -14.37
N VAL A 27 -37.66 -54.16 -13.47
CA VAL A 27 -37.95 -53.00 -12.61
C VAL A 27 -36.87 -52.80 -11.54
N LEU A 28 -36.38 -53.88 -10.92
CA LEU A 28 -35.29 -53.80 -9.94
C LEU A 28 -33.96 -53.36 -10.59
N HIS A 29 -33.68 -53.77 -11.83
CA HIS A 29 -32.50 -53.34 -12.57
C HIS A 29 -32.59 -51.86 -12.97
N ALA A 30 -33.78 -51.39 -13.36
CA ALA A 30 -34.05 -49.98 -13.64
C ALA A 30 -34.01 -49.09 -12.38
N LEU A 31 -34.32 -49.65 -11.20
CA LEU A 31 -34.16 -48.98 -9.91
C LEU A 31 -32.72 -49.03 -9.38
N SER A 32 -31.91 -50.01 -9.81
CA SER A 32 -30.50 -50.11 -9.43
C SER A 32 -29.56 -49.24 -10.29
N GLU A 33 -30.04 -48.78 -11.46
CA GLU A 33 -29.39 -47.74 -12.26
C GLU A 33 -29.83 -46.33 -11.79
N GLU A 34 -29.87 -46.10 -10.47
CA GLU A 34 -29.66 -44.74 -9.99
C GLU A 34 -28.27 -44.32 -10.43
N GLU A 35 -28.21 -43.50 -11.48
CA GLU A 35 -27.01 -42.78 -11.88
C GLU A 35 -26.38 -42.18 -10.62
N LYS A 36 -25.22 -42.72 -10.21
CA LYS A 36 -24.40 -42.11 -9.17
C LYS A 36 -24.25 -40.64 -9.56
N PRO A 37 -24.68 -39.67 -8.73
CA PRO A 37 -24.50 -38.28 -9.07
C PRO A 37 -23.00 -38.00 -9.08
N VAL A 38 -22.41 -37.97 -10.27
CA VAL A 38 -21.09 -37.42 -10.46
C VAL A 38 -21.25 -35.97 -10.06
N LYS A 39 -20.64 -35.56 -8.93
CA LYS A 39 -20.61 -34.16 -8.50
C LYS A 39 -19.87 -33.36 -9.57
N LYS A 40 -20.57 -32.95 -10.61
CA LYS A 40 -20.10 -31.96 -11.57
C LYS A 40 -20.09 -30.65 -10.79
N VAL A 41 -18.92 -30.32 -10.23
CA VAL A 41 -18.66 -28.96 -9.77
C VAL A 41 -18.86 -28.09 -11.00
N SER A 42 -20.01 -27.44 -11.06
CA SER A 42 -20.39 -26.60 -12.20
C SER A 42 -19.29 -25.57 -12.40
N THR A 43 -18.93 -25.27 -13.64
CA THR A 43 -18.02 -24.17 -13.98
C THR A 43 -18.45 -22.86 -13.31
N THR A 44 -19.75 -22.70 -13.05
CA THR A 44 -20.33 -21.61 -12.25
C THR A 44 -19.83 -21.59 -10.81
N PHE A 45 -19.65 -22.74 -10.17
CA PHE A 45 -19.12 -22.86 -8.81
C PHE A 45 -17.64 -22.51 -8.73
N ILE A 46 -16.87 -22.87 -9.78
CA ILE A 46 -15.46 -22.44 -9.92
C ILE A 46 -15.40 -20.94 -10.13
N LEU A 47 -16.28 -20.36 -10.97
CA LEU A 47 -16.36 -18.93 -11.19
C LEU A 47 -16.77 -18.18 -9.92
N ILE A 48 -17.75 -18.68 -9.16
CA ILE A 48 -18.15 -18.09 -7.88
C ILE A 48 -17.02 -18.22 -6.86
N ALA A 49 -16.33 -19.36 -6.77
CA ALA A 49 -15.17 -19.51 -5.90
C ALA A 49 -14.03 -18.57 -6.33
N ALA A 50 -13.79 -18.39 -7.63
CA ALA A 50 -12.81 -17.44 -8.15
C ALA A 50 -13.22 -15.98 -7.85
N ILE A 51 -14.48 -15.62 -8.01
CA ILE A 51 -15.00 -14.29 -7.67
C ILE A 51 -14.90 -14.07 -6.15
N VAL A 52 -15.25 -15.05 -5.32
CA VAL A 52 -15.10 -14.97 -3.86
C VAL A 52 -13.62 -14.87 -3.48
N CYS A 53 -12.72 -15.64 -4.10
CA CYS A 53 -11.28 -15.50 -3.89
C CYS A 53 -10.78 -14.12 -4.30
N LEU A 54 -11.20 -13.58 -5.46
CA LEU A 54 -10.87 -12.22 -5.91
C LEU A 54 -11.48 -11.13 -5.01
N SER A 55 -12.67 -11.38 -4.44
CA SER A 55 -13.33 -10.50 -3.48
C SER A 55 -12.60 -10.51 -2.13
N VAL A 56 -12.04 -11.66 -1.74
CA VAL A 56 -11.17 -11.79 -0.56
C VAL A 56 -9.84 -11.08 -0.79
N THR A 57 -9.31 -11.02 -2.02
CA THR A 57 -8.11 -10.21 -2.30
C THR A 57 -8.37 -8.72 -2.12
N ALA A 58 -9.54 -8.22 -2.57
CA ALA A 58 -9.94 -6.82 -2.36
C ALA A 58 -10.31 -6.51 -0.90
N LEU A 59 -10.88 -7.47 -0.16
CA LEU A 59 -11.15 -7.32 1.27
C LEU A 59 -9.87 -7.44 2.11
N ALA A 60 -8.91 -8.27 1.70
CA ALA A 60 -7.59 -8.35 2.31
C ALA A 60 -6.84 -7.02 2.13
N ALA A 61 -6.84 -6.43 0.94
CA ALA A 61 -6.27 -5.11 0.68
C ALA A 61 -6.80 -4.02 1.66
N GLY A 62 -8.13 -3.93 1.83
CA GLY A 62 -8.74 -2.99 2.78
C GLY A 62 -8.56 -3.35 4.27
N LEU A 63 -8.17 -4.58 4.62
CA LEU A 63 -7.87 -5.03 5.98
C LEU A 63 -6.37 -4.94 6.34
N ILE A 64 -5.52 -4.69 5.35
CA ILE A 64 -4.06 -4.69 5.49
C ILE A 64 -3.53 -3.33 5.96
N PHE A 65 -4.28 -2.23 5.85
CA PHE A 65 -3.82 -0.90 6.29
C PHE A 65 -4.11 -0.60 7.76
N ALA A 66 -3.10 -0.14 8.49
CA ALA A 66 -3.28 0.43 9.81
C ALA A 66 -3.99 1.80 9.76
N ASN A 67 -4.55 2.19 10.91
CA ASN A 67 -5.20 3.49 11.08
C ASN A 67 -4.26 4.66 10.74
N ARG A 68 -2.96 4.52 11.05
CA ARG A 68 -1.94 5.52 10.75
C ARG A 68 -1.83 5.83 9.25
N VAL A 69 -1.77 4.80 8.38
CA VAL A 69 -1.70 5.01 6.92
C VAL A 69 -2.96 5.70 6.40
N THR A 70 -4.13 5.26 6.86
CA THR A 70 -5.40 5.91 6.49
C THR A 70 -5.46 7.36 6.97
N THR A 71 -4.96 7.61 8.18
CA THR A 71 -4.88 8.95 8.78
C THR A 71 -3.99 9.87 7.95
N GLN A 72 -2.84 9.39 7.51
CA GLN A 72 -1.95 10.15 6.64
C GLN A 72 -2.60 10.46 5.28
N GLN A 73 -3.27 9.50 4.64
CA GLN A 73 -3.98 9.76 3.38
C GLN A 73 -5.10 10.81 3.51
N ILE A 74 -5.85 10.76 4.62
CA ILE A 74 -6.85 11.79 4.93
C ILE A 74 -6.19 13.16 5.12
N ALA A 75 -5.03 13.20 5.77
CA ALA A 75 -4.28 14.42 6.01
C ALA A 75 -3.72 15.02 4.72
N GLU A 76 -3.03 14.24 3.89
CA GLU A 76 -2.50 14.69 2.59
C GLU A 76 -3.61 15.24 1.70
N LYS A 77 -4.76 14.56 1.64
CA LYS A 77 -5.93 15.04 0.90
C LYS A 77 -6.43 16.39 1.42
N ALA A 78 -6.48 16.58 2.74
CA ALA A 78 -6.95 17.83 3.32
C ALA A 78 -6.02 19.00 3.01
N VAL A 79 -4.70 18.78 3.10
CA VAL A 79 -3.70 19.79 2.74
C VAL A 79 -3.79 20.12 1.25
N TYR A 80 -3.93 19.12 0.37
CA TYR A 80 -4.13 19.33 -1.06
C TYR A 80 -5.41 20.12 -1.36
N ASP A 81 -6.55 19.71 -0.80
CA ASP A 81 -7.85 20.33 -1.07
C ASP A 81 -7.88 21.81 -0.62
N GLN A 82 -7.14 22.19 0.43
CA GLN A 82 -7.14 23.56 0.96
C GLN A 82 -5.99 24.43 0.44
N TYR A 83 -4.76 23.89 0.33
CA TYR A 83 -3.55 24.64 0.00
C TYR A 83 -2.89 24.23 -1.32
N GLY A 84 -3.35 23.15 -1.95
CA GLY A 84 -2.83 22.66 -3.23
C GLY A 84 -1.48 21.94 -3.15
N LEU A 85 -0.96 21.65 -1.95
CA LEU A 85 0.30 20.92 -1.78
C LEU A 85 0.11 19.45 -2.18
N THR A 86 1.01 18.97 -3.04
CA THR A 86 1.01 17.58 -3.51
C THR A 86 1.81 16.67 -2.58
N SER A 87 1.61 15.35 -2.67
CA SER A 87 2.42 14.38 -1.94
C SER A 87 3.92 14.52 -2.28
N THR A 88 4.28 14.92 -3.50
CA THR A 88 5.67 15.27 -3.86
C THR A 88 6.20 16.44 -3.03
N MET A 89 5.44 17.53 -2.88
CA MET A 89 5.89 18.67 -2.07
C MET A 89 6.01 18.28 -0.59
N LEU A 90 5.01 17.56 -0.07
CA LEU A 90 4.99 17.09 1.32
C LEU A 90 6.17 16.15 1.59
N GLY A 91 6.42 15.16 0.73
CA GLY A 91 7.52 14.22 0.88
C GLY A 91 8.91 14.83 0.68
N ALA A 92 9.04 15.88 -0.13
CA ALA A 92 10.34 16.54 -0.37
C ALA A 92 10.76 17.46 0.79
N TYR A 93 9.82 18.24 1.32
CA TYR A 93 10.15 19.42 2.13
C TYR A 93 9.49 19.46 3.50
N PHE A 94 8.77 18.40 3.87
CA PHE A 94 8.11 18.31 5.16
C PHE A 94 8.33 16.95 5.82
N SER A 95 8.52 16.96 7.13
CA SER A 95 8.58 15.75 7.94
C SER A 95 7.21 15.50 8.57
N PRO A 96 6.47 14.45 8.18
CA PRO A 96 5.19 14.13 8.78
C PRO A 96 5.37 13.54 10.18
N SER A 97 4.50 13.94 11.09
CA SER A 97 4.34 13.30 12.39
C SER A 97 2.87 13.05 12.67
N VAL A 98 2.55 11.85 13.13
CA VAL A 98 1.17 11.44 13.45
C VAL A 98 1.07 11.25 14.95
N ASN A 99 0.12 11.96 15.56
CA ASN A 99 -0.24 11.81 16.96
C ASN A 99 -1.69 11.29 17.03
N GLU A 100 -1.84 9.98 17.21
CA GLU A 100 -3.14 9.34 17.40
C GLU A 100 -3.61 9.58 18.84
N LYS A 101 -4.79 10.21 18.99
CA LYS A 101 -5.42 10.43 20.30
C LYS A 101 -6.38 9.30 20.62
N THR A 102 -7.15 8.86 19.63
CA THR A 102 -8.08 7.72 19.67
C THR A 102 -8.20 7.11 18.27
N ASP A 103 -8.88 5.96 18.15
CA ASP A 103 -9.16 5.32 16.85
C ASP A 103 -9.88 6.21 15.83
N SER A 104 -10.55 7.29 16.25
CA SER A 104 -11.26 8.21 15.37
C SER A 104 -10.76 9.66 15.45
N GLU A 105 -9.72 9.93 16.25
CA GLU A 105 -9.14 11.26 16.42
C GLU A 105 -7.62 11.22 16.33
N ALA A 106 -7.07 11.98 15.40
CA ALA A 106 -5.63 12.09 15.19
C ALA A 106 -5.24 13.52 14.83
N THR A 107 -4.00 13.88 15.10
CA THR A 107 -3.38 15.11 14.62
C THR A 107 -2.18 14.72 13.78
N VAL A 108 -2.14 15.20 12.53
CA VAL A 108 -0.98 15.05 11.64
C VAL A 108 -0.33 16.42 11.50
N VAL A 109 0.98 16.49 11.74
CA VAL A 109 1.76 17.72 11.53
C VAL A 109 2.81 17.44 10.47
N TYR A 110 2.75 18.19 9.37
CA TYR A 110 3.81 18.25 8.37
C TYR A 110 4.71 19.42 8.75
N LYS A 111 5.86 19.10 9.36
CA LYS A 111 6.82 20.10 9.80
C LYS A 111 7.70 20.52 8.65
N GLY A 112 7.76 21.81 8.33
CA GLY A 112 8.61 22.31 7.24
C GLY A 112 10.09 22.10 7.51
N SER A 113 10.87 21.73 6.48
CA SER A 113 12.33 21.64 6.58
C SER A 113 13.00 22.99 6.90
N TYR A 114 12.32 24.10 6.58
CA TYR A 114 12.76 25.47 6.82
C TYR A 114 11.63 26.27 7.47
N TYR A 115 11.97 27.30 8.26
CA TYR A 115 11.02 28.18 8.94
C TYR A 115 10.00 28.76 7.97
N VAL A 116 10.48 29.24 6.82
CA VAL A 116 9.65 29.87 5.76
C VAL A 116 8.52 28.97 5.25
N LEU A 117 8.67 27.65 5.32
CA LEU A 117 7.65 26.70 4.88
C LEU A 117 6.53 26.53 5.91
N GLY A 118 6.81 26.86 7.17
CA GLY A 118 5.90 26.66 8.28
C GLY A 118 5.50 25.20 8.49
N ASP A 119 4.51 25.02 9.36
CA ASP A 119 3.95 23.73 9.70
C ASP A 119 2.49 23.65 9.24
N TYR A 120 2.12 22.55 8.57
CA TYR A 120 0.72 22.24 8.29
C TYR A 120 0.20 21.29 9.36
N THR A 121 -0.79 21.74 10.12
CA THR A 121 -1.44 20.92 11.16
C THR A 121 -2.83 20.50 10.68
N VAL A 122 -3.03 19.19 10.57
CA VAL A 122 -4.31 18.58 10.24
C VAL A 122 -4.91 17.94 11.50
N GLU A 123 -6.09 18.41 11.89
CA GLU A 123 -6.91 17.76 12.90
C GLU A 123 -7.93 16.84 12.23
N ILE A 124 -7.90 15.57 12.59
CA ILE A 124 -8.81 14.55 12.05
C ILE A 124 -9.75 14.11 13.14
N LYS A 125 -11.05 14.16 12.87
CA LYS A 125 -12.12 13.63 13.72
C LYS A 125 -13.20 12.98 12.86
N ASP A 126 -13.53 11.73 13.16
CA ASP A 126 -14.57 10.96 12.44
C ASP A 126 -14.35 10.98 10.92
N LYS A 127 -13.09 10.81 10.49
CA LYS A 127 -12.62 10.89 9.09
C LYS A 127 -12.86 12.22 8.38
N LYS A 128 -13.15 13.28 9.14
CA LYS A 128 -13.18 14.66 8.64
C LYS A 128 -11.91 15.35 9.10
N ALA A 129 -11.30 16.08 8.18
CA ALA A 129 -10.07 16.81 8.43
C ALA A 129 -10.30 18.31 8.36
N THR A 130 -9.67 19.05 9.27
CA THR A 130 -9.49 20.49 9.18
C THR A 130 -8.00 20.77 9.20
N VAL A 131 -7.51 21.60 8.29
CA VAL A 131 -6.09 21.93 8.17
C VAL A 131 -5.88 23.42 8.40
N SER A 132 -4.75 23.73 9.02
CA SER A 132 -4.22 25.08 9.23
C SER A 132 -2.73 25.11 8.91
N TRP A 133 -2.25 26.28 8.51
CA TRP A 133 -0.84 26.54 8.24
C TRP A 133 -0.32 27.58 9.22
N SER A 134 0.89 27.40 9.75
CA SER A 134 1.47 28.33 10.74
C SER A 134 1.64 29.76 10.22
N HIS A 135 1.71 29.94 8.90
CA HIS A 135 1.77 31.25 8.24
C HIS A 135 0.43 31.67 7.60
N ASP A 136 -0.69 31.08 8.01
CA ASP A 136 -2.00 31.51 7.52
C ASP A 136 -2.20 33.03 7.73
N GLY A 137 -2.46 33.73 6.63
CA GLY A 137 -2.66 35.18 6.61
C GLY A 137 -1.38 36.02 6.47
N GLU A 138 -0.21 35.39 6.37
CA GLU A 138 1.03 36.08 6.00
C GLU A 138 1.13 36.33 4.49
N ASP A 139 1.94 37.33 4.11
CA ASP A 139 2.16 37.67 2.70
C ASP A 139 3.26 36.77 2.12
N THR A 140 2.88 35.96 1.13
CA THR A 140 3.81 35.08 0.41
C THR A 140 4.28 35.69 -0.91
N SER A 141 4.00 36.97 -1.17
CA SER A 141 4.46 37.63 -2.40
C SER A 141 5.97 37.90 -2.37
N GLY A 142 6.63 37.79 -3.54
CA GLY A 142 8.06 38.04 -3.66
C GLY A 142 8.95 36.78 -3.74
N MET A 143 8.39 35.62 -4.08
CA MET A 143 9.14 34.36 -4.26
C MET A 143 10.01 34.03 -3.04
N PHE A 144 11.29 33.69 -3.22
CA PHE A 144 12.20 33.30 -2.15
C PHE A 144 12.71 34.47 -1.29
N ASP A 145 12.27 35.70 -1.54
CA ASP A 145 12.55 36.86 -0.67
C ASP A 145 11.40 37.12 0.33
N ALA A 146 10.31 36.36 0.25
CA ALA A 146 9.20 36.43 1.20
C ALA A 146 9.58 35.80 2.56
N GLU A 147 8.96 36.29 3.64
CA GLU A 147 9.16 35.75 5.01
C GLU A 147 8.39 34.42 5.23
N ALA A 148 7.37 34.16 4.40
CA ALA A 148 6.61 32.91 4.36
C ALA A 148 6.48 32.41 2.91
N TRP A 149 6.66 31.11 2.70
CA TRP A 149 6.71 30.47 1.39
C TRP A 149 5.49 29.57 1.22
N GLY A 150 4.61 29.96 0.30
CA GLY A 150 3.38 29.24 -0.02
C GLY A 150 3.54 28.32 -1.22
N LEU A 151 2.40 27.98 -1.84
CA LEU A 151 2.33 27.07 -2.98
C LEU A 151 3.24 27.49 -4.15
N GLU A 152 3.33 28.77 -4.47
CA GLU A 152 4.12 29.26 -5.61
C GLU A 152 5.62 29.00 -5.41
N GLN A 153 6.15 29.23 -4.20
CA GLN A 153 7.53 28.92 -3.85
C GLN A 153 7.79 27.42 -3.87
N LEU A 154 6.88 26.60 -3.32
CA LEU A 154 7.00 25.14 -3.35
C LEU A 154 7.01 24.59 -4.77
N GLN A 155 6.16 25.14 -5.66
CA GLN A 155 6.16 24.78 -7.09
C GLN A 155 7.50 25.11 -7.75
N GLU A 156 8.07 26.28 -7.46
CA GLU A 156 9.37 26.66 -8.00
C GLU A 156 10.52 25.84 -7.41
N MET A 157 10.48 25.49 -6.12
CA MET A 157 11.46 24.57 -5.51
C MET A 157 11.44 23.21 -6.21
N VAL A 158 10.25 22.64 -6.45
CA VAL A 158 10.11 21.38 -7.22
C VAL A 158 10.62 21.57 -8.64
N ARG A 159 10.28 22.67 -9.32
CA ARG A 159 10.79 22.93 -10.68
C ARG A 159 12.31 22.95 -10.69
N ILE A 160 12.94 23.74 -9.82
CA ILE A 160 14.40 23.85 -9.72
C ILE A 160 15.02 22.48 -9.43
N ALA A 161 14.53 21.77 -8.40
CA ALA A 161 15.05 20.46 -8.04
C ALA A 161 14.96 19.45 -9.20
N THR A 162 13.87 19.49 -9.97
CA THR A 162 13.64 18.53 -11.07
C THR A 162 14.32 18.92 -12.39
N THR A 163 14.60 20.20 -12.65
CA THR A 163 15.20 20.67 -13.91
C THR A 163 16.67 21.03 -13.80
N GLU A 164 17.10 21.51 -12.63
CA GLU A 164 18.45 22.03 -12.40
C GLU A 164 19.25 21.14 -11.45
N HIS A 165 18.59 20.20 -10.76
CA HIS A 165 19.22 19.34 -9.73
C HIS A 165 19.98 20.16 -8.66
N GLU A 166 19.55 21.40 -8.41
CA GLU A 166 20.26 22.35 -7.56
C GLU A 166 19.34 22.95 -6.49
N ILE A 167 19.34 22.35 -5.30
CA ILE A 167 18.59 22.88 -4.15
C ILE A 167 19.21 24.17 -3.58
N SER A 168 20.46 24.47 -3.94
CA SER A 168 21.23 25.64 -3.51
C SER A 168 20.52 26.96 -3.84
N ALA A 169 19.76 26.98 -4.94
CA ALA A 169 19.05 28.17 -5.43
C ALA A 169 18.05 28.77 -4.42
N PHE A 170 17.49 27.93 -3.53
CA PHE A 170 16.57 28.36 -2.49
C PHE A 170 17.09 28.09 -1.07
N SER A 171 17.87 27.03 -0.85
CA SER A 171 18.27 26.61 0.50
C SER A 171 19.06 27.67 1.25
N TYR A 172 19.98 28.40 0.59
CA TYR A 172 20.72 29.50 1.25
C TYR A 172 19.83 30.65 1.71
N LYS A 173 18.75 30.94 0.98
CA LYS A 173 17.79 31.98 1.36
C LYS A 173 16.95 31.53 2.54
N ALA A 174 16.49 30.27 2.51
CA ALA A 174 15.73 29.68 3.60
C ALA A 174 16.56 29.63 4.90
N LEU A 175 17.82 29.19 4.82
CA LEU A 175 18.74 29.11 5.96
C LEU A 175 19.06 30.50 6.55
N ALA A 176 19.20 31.53 5.72
CA ALA A 176 19.40 32.89 6.21
C ALA A 176 18.19 33.40 7.02
N ILE A 177 16.97 32.97 6.67
CA ILE A 177 15.75 33.29 7.42
C ILE A 177 15.65 32.43 8.68
N ASP A 178 16.00 31.14 8.62
CA ASP A 178 16.07 30.28 9.81
C ASP A 178 16.95 30.86 10.91
N GLU A 179 18.15 31.35 10.54
CA GLU A 179 19.07 32.01 11.48
C GLU A 179 18.44 33.24 12.16
N LYS A 180 17.69 34.05 11.41
CA LYS A 180 16.98 35.23 11.94
C LYS A 180 15.88 34.84 12.93
N HIS A 181 15.25 33.68 12.72
CA HIS A 181 14.11 33.22 13.53
C HIS A 181 14.51 32.23 14.64
N ASN A 182 15.81 31.93 14.81
CA ASN A 182 16.31 30.91 15.73
C ASN A 182 15.59 29.56 15.56
N ASN A 183 15.26 29.19 14.32
CA ASN A 183 14.69 27.89 14.04
C ASN A 183 15.84 26.86 14.10
N PRO A 184 15.85 25.91 15.05
CA PRO A 184 16.87 24.87 15.07
C PRO A 184 16.75 24.07 13.78
N ASP A 185 17.89 23.75 13.17
CA ASP A 185 17.95 22.89 11.99
C ASP A 185 17.26 21.56 12.30
N ASN A 186 16.08 21.35 11.70
CA ASN A 186 15.28 20.15 11.94
C ASN A 186 15.72 18.97 11.06
N ARG A 187 16.76 19.14 10.23
CA ARG A 187 17.31 18.08 9.36
C ARG A 187 17.96 16.94 10.15
N GLU A 188 18.23 17.11 11.44
CA GLU A 188 18.79 16.06 12.30
C GLU A 188 17.77 15.07 12.87
N ASN A 189 16.47 15.29 12.71
CA ASN A 189 15.47 14.32 13.18
C ASN A 189 15.21 13.26 12.12
N ASN A 190 16.22 12.47 11.80
CA ASN A 190 16.00 11.16 11.21
C ASN A 190 15.50 10.25 12.36
N PRO A 191 14.22 9.85 12.42
CA PRO A 191 13.67 9.06 13.53
C PRO A 191 14.30 7.67 13.65
N MET A 192 15.15 7.32 12.69
CA MET A 192 15.57 5.96 12.39
C MET A 192 16.97 5.66 12.98
N GLU A 193 17.67 6.66 13.53
CA GLU A 193 19.04 6.48 14.07
C GLU A 193 19.16 5.88 15.48
N THR A 194 18.10 5.71 16.28
CA THR A 194 18.29 5.38 17.73
C THR A 194 17.62 4.12 18.28
N SER A 195 16.96 3.26 17.49
CA SER A 195 16.36 2.04 18.07
C SER A 195 16.42 0.73 17.28
N GLU A 196 16.89 0.71 16.03
CA GLU A 196 16.50 -0.36 15.08
C GLU A 196 17.33 -1.65 15.08
N GLN A 197 18.31 -1.83 15.97
CA GLN A 197 18.97 -3.15 16.13
C GLN A 197 18.45 -3.99 17.31
N LEU A 198 17.53 -3.47 18.14
CA LEU A 198 16.96 -4.26 19.22
C LEU A 198 15.89 -5.22 18.68
N GLY A 199 16.19 -6.52 18.77
CA GLY A 199 15.21 -7.58 18.55
C GLY A 199 15.04 -8.06 17.12
N LYS A 200 16.02 -7.85 16.24
CA LYS A 200 16.07 -8.44 14.88
C LYS A 200 15.76 -9.94 14.89
N GLU A 201 16.43 -10.70 15.76
CA GLU A 201 16.17 -12.14 15.91
C GLU A 201 14.73 -12.45 16.33
N LYS A 202 14.14 -11.64 17.21
CA LYS A 202 12.76 -11.79 17.66
C LYS A 202 11.78 -11.53 16.52
N ALA A 203 11.98 -10.46 15.76
CA ALA A 203 11.15 -10.13 14.60
C ALA A 203 11.28 -11.18 13.49
N MET A 204 12.50 -11.65 13.19
CA MET A 204 12.71 -12.76 12.24
C MET A 204 12.06 -14.06 12.72
N ALA A 205 12.15 -14.37 14.01
CA ALA A 205 11.47 -15.53 14.59
C ALA A 205 9.95 -15.42 14.49
N ALA A 206 9.39 -14.22 14.71
CA ALA A 206 7.96 -13.94 14.56
C ALA A 206 7.51 -14.08 13.10
N ALA A 207 8.26 -13.54 12.14
CA ALA A 207 7.99 -13.71 10.71
C ALA A 207 7.97 -15.19 10.31
N LYS A 208 8.97 -15.96 10.77
CA LYS A 208 9.06 -17.40 10.54
C LYS A 208 7.88 -18.16 11.18
N ALA A 209 7.50 -17.80 12.41
CA ALA A 209 6.37 -18.41 13.11
C ALA A 209 5.03 -18.12 12.42
N ALA A 210 4.88 -16.93 11.84
CA ALA A 210 3.73 -16.54 11.04
C ALA A 210 3.74 -17.11 9.60
N GLY A 211 4.81 -17.83 9.21
CA GLY A 211 4.96 -18.42 7.88
C GLY A 211 5.17 -17.40 6.76
N ARG A 212 5.65 -16.19 7.08
CA ARG A 212 5.93 -15.14 6.08
C ARG A 212 7.37 -15.22 5.63
N SER A 213 7.59 -15.47 4.34
CA SER A 213 8.92 -15.32 3.74
C SER A 213 9.25 -13.85 3.52
N LYS A 214 10.54 -13.54 3.29
CA LYS A 214 10.96 -12.20 2.91
C LYS A 214 10.31 -11.78 1.59
N ASP A 215 10.27 -12.67 0.61
CA ASP A 215 9.67 -12.40 -0.70
C ASP A 215 8.18 -12.08 -0.60
N ASP A 216 7.45 -12.76 0.29
CA ASP A 216 6.03 -12.45 0.55
C ASP A 216 5.86 -11.04 1.13
N LEU A 217 6.75 -10.63 2.04
CA LEU A 217 6.73 -9.29 2.64
C LEU A 217 7.11 -8.20 1.63
N ILE A 218 8.07 -8.47 0.74
CA ILE A 218 8.42 -7.56 -0.37
C ILE A 218 7.23 -7.41 -1.32
N ALA A 219 6.58 -8.51 -1.70
CA ALA A 219 5.39 -8.47 -2.56
C ALA A 219 4.25 -7.68 -1.90
N LEU A 220 4.02 -7.90 -0.61
CA LEU A 220 3.03 -7.16 0.18
C LEU A 220 3.34 -5.66 0.21
N ALA A 221 4.61 -5.28 0.37
CA ALA A 221 5.03 -3.87 0.35
C ALA A 221 4.78 -3.22 -1.03
N LYS A 222 5.12 -3.92 -2.12
CA LYS A 222 4.86 -3.43 -3.49
C LYS A 222 3.37 -3.25 -3.76
N ASP A 223 2.53 -4.18 -3.31
CA ASP A 223 1.08 -4.08 -3.44
C ASP A 223 0.52 -2.92 -2.62
N ALA A 224 1.00 -2.74 -1.39
CA ALA A 224 0.58 -1.64 -0.52
C ALA A 224 0.92 -0.26 -1.09
N VAL A 225 2.14 -0.07 -1.61
CA VAL A 225 2.55 1.17 -2.29
C VAL A 225 1.73 1.41 -3.55
N THR A 226 1.51 0.35 -4.35
CA THR A 226 0.69 0.43 -5.57
C THR A 226 -0.72 0.94 -5.26
N GLU A 227 -1.34 0.41 -4.21
CA GLU A 227 -2.67 0.83 -3.80
C GLU A 227 -2.67 2.24 -3.19
N ALA A 228 -1.77 2.50 -2.24
CA ALA A 228 -1.73 3.76 -1.51
C ALA A 228 -1.48 4.98 -2.41
N TYR A 229 -0.65 4.82 -3.45
CA TYR A 229 -0.29 5.88 -4.38
C TYR A 229 -0.94 5.72 -5.76
N ALA A 230 -1.88 4.78 -5.90
CA ALA A 230 -2.56 4.46 -7.15
C ALA A 230 -1.57 4.32 -8.33
N LEU A 231 -0.54 3.50 -8.15
CA LEU A 231 0.44 3.23 -9.19
C LEU A 231 -0.18 2.41 -10.32
N THR A 232 0.22 2.70 -11.56
CA THR A 232 -0.16 1.88 -12.72
C THR A 232 0.58 0.54 -12.70
N SER A 233 0.11 -0.43 -13.50
CA SER A 233 0.83 -1.70 -13.65
C SER A 233 2.27 -1.53 -14.12
N GLU A 234 2.53 -0.57 -15.01
CA GLU A 234 3.88 -0.25 -15.48
C GLU A 234 4.74 0.34 -14.35
N GLN A 235 4.19 1.24 -13.55
CA GLN A 235 4.89 1.80 -12.38
C GLN A 235 5.20 0.72 -11.34
N ARG A 236 4.26 -0.21 -11.09
CA ARG A 236 4.50 -1.35 -10.20
C ARG A 236 5.62 -2.27 -10.69
N GLU A 237 5.77 -2.46 -12.00
CA GLU A 237 6.87 -3.24 -12.57
C GLU A 237 8.24 -2.55 -12.38
N LYS A 238 8.25 -1.22 -12.33
CA LYS A 238 9.44 -0.39 -12.05
C LYS A 238 9.61 -0.04 -10.56
N LEU A 239 8.84 -0.69 -9.68
CA LEU A 239 8.97 -0.54 -8.23
C LEU A 239 9.99 -1.58 -7.73
N TYR A 240 11.24 -1.14 -7.63
CA TYR A 240 12.39 -1.94 -7.28
C TYR A 240 12.53 -2.08 -5.77
N ASP A 241 12.94 -3.27 -5.32
CA ASP A 241 13.39 -3.48 -3.94
C ASP A 241 14.91 -3.26 -3.86
N PRO A 242 15.51 -3.20 -2.66
CA PRO A 242 16.91 -2.80 -2.50
C PRO A 242 17.95 -3.72 -3.17
N TYR A 243 17.54 -4.90 -3.64
CA TYR A 243 18.42 -5.82 -4.36
C TYR A 243 18.54 -5.53 -5.85
N VAL A 244 17.80 -4.54 -6.36
CA VAL A 244 17.82 -4.14 -7.77
C VAL A 244 18.30 -2.71 -7.88
N ASN A 245 19.38 -2.50 -8.65
CA ASN A 245 19.85 -1.17 -8.98
C ASN A 245 18.84 -0.51 -9.94
N PRO A 246 18.17 0.59 -9.57
CA PRO A 246 17.19 1.24 -10.44
C PRO A 246 17.82 1.86 -11.70
N PHE A 247 19.14 2.12 -11.68
CA PHE A 247 19.88 2.68 -12.81
C PHE A 247 20.49 1.61 -13.74
N ASP A 248 20.68 0.39 -13.23
CA ASP A 248 21.02 -0.78 -14.04
C ASP A 248 20.31 -2.04 -13.53
N PRO A 249 19.03 -2.23 -13.90
CA PRO A 249 18.25 -3.37 -13.41
C PRO A 249 18.77 -4.74 -13.88
N GLN A 250 19.72 -4.78 -14.82
CA GLN A 250 20.33 -6.02 -15.30
C GLN A 250 21.48 -6.48 -14.41
N GLU A 251 22.02 -5.60 -13.57
CA GLU A 251 23.06 -5.89 -12.59
C GLU A 251 22.46 -5.84 -11.18
N PRO A 252 22.09 -7.00 -10.59
CA PRO A 252 21.53 -7.03 -9.24
C PRO A 252 22.59 -6.58 -8.22
N VAL A 253 22.13 -5.91 -7.16
CA VAL A 253 22.97 -5.49 -6.04
C VAL A 253 23.38 -6.73 -5.24
N ASP A 254 24.65 -6.84 -4.86
CA ASP A 254 25.10 -7.90 -3.96
C ASP A 254 24.32 -7.81 -2.64
N PRO A 255 23.68 -8.89 -2.16
CA PRO A 255 22.98 -8.87 -0.87
C PRO A 255 23.86 -8.46 0.32
N GLU A 256 25.19 -8.59 0.24
CA GLU A 256 26.13 -8.11 1.26
C GLU A 256 26.31 -6.59 1.23
N ASP A 257 26.05 -5.94 0.09
CA ASP A 257 26.14 -4.48 -0.10
C ASP A 257 24.82 -3.76 0.24
N VAL A 258 23.72 -4.51 0.40
CA VAL A 258 22.44 -3.93 0.84
C VAL A 258 22.51 -3.64 2.33
N GLU A 259 22.58 -2.35 2.66
CA GLU A 259 22.60 -1.90 4.05
C GLU A 259 21.31 -2.31 4.79
N ASP A 260 21.47 -2.72 6.05
CA ASP A 260 20.35 -3.06 6.94
C ASP A 260 19.33 -1.90 7.06
N TRP A 261 19.74 -0.66 6.78
CA TRP A 261 18.84 0.50 6.75
C TRP A 261 17.77 0.39 5.64
N PHE A 262 18.09 -0.16 4.46
CA PHE A 262 17.14 -0.28 3.35
C PHE A 262 16.15 -1.44 3.52
N ILE A 263 16.52 -2.46 4.30
CA ILE A 263 15.68 -3.63 4.56
C ILE A 263 16.05 -4.27 5.91
N ALA A 264 15.17 -4.15 6.90
CA ALA A 264 15.43 -4.63 8.25
C ALA A 264 14.26 -5.37 8.88
N TYR A 265 14.61 -6.19 9.87
CA TYR A 265 13.67 -6.69 10.88
C TYR A 265 14.04 -6.10 12.23
N TYR A 266 13.07 -5.56 12.96
CA TYR A 266 13.29 -4.99 14.28
C TYR A 266 12.00 -4.94 15.11
N MET A 267 12.11 -4.55 16.39
CA MET A 267 10.94 -4.36 17.25
C MET A 267 10.59 -2.88 17.37
N LYS A 268 9.33 -2.51 17.13
CA LYS A 268 8.81 -1.15 17.32
C LYS A 268 7.54 -1.21 18.16
N ASP A 269 7.52 -0.53 19.31
CA ASP A 269 6.36 -0.54 20.21
C ASP A 269 5.82 -1.95 20.51
N GLU A 270 6.75 -2.88 20.81
CA GLU A 270 6.51 -4.32 21.03
C GLU A 270 6.01 -5.12 19.81
N LYS A 271 5.82 -4.49 18.66
CA LYS A 271 5.46 -5.15 17.40
C LYS A 271 6.71 -5.57 16.63
N PRO A 272 6.74 -6.79 16.06
CA PRO A 272 7.82 -7.19 15.18
C PRO A 272 7.57 -6.59 13.79
N ILE A 273 8.49 -5.73 13.34
CA ILE A 273 8.40 -4.97 12.10
C ILE A 273 9.40 -5.50 11.08
N PHE A 274 8.98 -5.54 9.83
CA PHE A 274 9.83 -5.59 8.64
C PHE A 274 9.74 -4.22 7.95
N SER A 275 10.87 -3.53 7.82
CA SER A 275 10.98 -2.31 7.02
C SER A 275 11.62 -2.61 5.68
N ILE A 276 11.17 -1.90 4.65
CA ILE A 276 11.78 -1.94 3.32
C ILE A 276 11.65 -0.58 2.63
N GLN A 277 12.73 -0.13 1.99
CA GLN A 277 12.71 0.92 1.00
C GLN A 277 12.41 0.31 -0.38
N LEU A 278 11.40 0.82 -1.07
CA LEU A 278 11.16 0.53 -2.47
C LEU A 278 11.46 1.78 -3.29
N THR A 279 12.10 1.62 -4.45
CA THR A 279 12.48 2.72 -5.34
C THR A 279 11.64 2.66 -6.60
N LEU A 280 10.95 3.76 -6.93
CA LEU A 280 10.32 3.94 -8.22
C LEU A 280 11.17 4.89 -9.07
N GLN A 281 11.64 4.39 -10.21
CA GLN A 281 12.34 5.18 -11.21
C GLN A 281 11.71 4.88 -12.58
N GLN A 282 10.94 5.84 -13.11
CA GLN A 282 10.15 5.60 -14.33
C GLN A 282 10.94 5.74 -15.62
N LYS A 283 11.99 6.56 -15.60
CA LYS A 283 12.86 6.85 -16.75
C LYS A 283 14.31 6.48 -16.45
N GLU A 284 15.01 6.01 -17.48
CA GLU A 284 16.44 5.75 -17.42
C GLU A 284 17.24 7.05 -17.57
N ALA A 285 18.47 7.08 -17.05
CA ALA A 285 19.39 8.19 -17.26
C ALA A 285 19.87 8.18 -18.73
N GLY A 286 19.96 9.36 -19.35
CA GLY A 286 20.61 9.48 -20.65
C GLY A 286 22.12 9.24 -20.55
N GLU A 287 22.80 8.97 -21.67
CA GLU A 287 24.26 8.80 -21.72
C GLU A 287 25.06 10.00 -21.19
N SER A 288 24.43 11.17 -21.04
CA SER A 288 25.01 12.43 -20.59
C SER A 288 24.47 12.93 -19.24
N ASP A 289 23.53 12.23 -18.64
CA ASP A 289 22.84 12.70 -17.44
C ASP A 289 23.42 11.97 -16.23
N ASP A 290 23.89 12.72 -15.23
CA ASP A 290 24.35 12.14 -13.97
C ASP A 290 23.20 11.49 -13.17
N TYR A 291 21.95 11.91 -13.45
CA TYR A 291 20.72 11.40 -12.83
C TYR A 291 19.56 11.33 -13.84
N PRO A 292 18.66 10.34 -13.73
CA PRO A 292 17.49 10.27 -14.60
C PRO A 292 16.51 11.42 -14.33
N PRO A 293 15.78 11.87 -15.35
CA PRO A 293 14.80 12.94 -15.20
C PRO A 293 13.63 12.50 -14.30
N TYR A 294 13.30 13.32 -13.31
CA TYR A 294 12.19 13.10 -12.41
C TYR A 294 10.85 12.97 -13.16
N THR A 295 10.07 11.97 -12.76
CA THR A 295 8.68 11.80 -13.15
C THR A 295 7.82 11.75 -11.88
N GLU A 296 6.58 12.26 -11.95
CA GLU A 296 5.66 12.23 -10.81
C GLU A 296 5.58 10.81 -10.21
N LYS A 297 5.70 10.72 -8.87
CA LYS A 297 5.79 9.48 -8.08
C LYS A 297 7.14 8.77 -8.07
N ASP A 298 8.14 9.24 -8.82
CA ASP A 298 9.52 8.75 -8.62
C ASP A 298 10.00 9.06 -7.20
N GLY A 299 10.94 8.25 -6.71
CA GLY A 299 11.54 8.38 -5.38
C GLY A 299 11.44 7.09 -4.55
N TYR A 300 11.58 7.25 -3.25
CA TYR A 300 11.65 6.20 -2.26
C TYR A 300 10.33 6.04 -1.49
N TYR A 301 9.96 4.79 -1.25
CA TYR A 301 8.81 4.41 -0.45
C TYR A 301 9.26 3.52 0.70
N TRP A 302 9.20 4.04 1.93
CA TRP A 302 9.48 3.28 3.13
C TRP A 302 8.22 2.60 3.63
N VAL A 303 8.21 1.27 3.65
CA VAL A 303 7.06 0.47 4.08
C VAL A 303 7.39 -0.28 5.37
N TYR A 304 6.51 -0.17 6.37
CA TYR A 304 6.67 -0.82 7.66
C TYR A 304 5.55 -1.84 7.85
N ILE A 305 5.92 -3.13 7.95
CA ILE A 305 4.99 -4.25 7.98
C ILE A 305 5.10 -4.97 9.32
N ASN A 306 3.98 -5.15 10.01
CA ASN A 306 3.91 -6.04 11.15
C ASN A 306 3.98 -7.50 10.67
N VAL A 307 5.07 -8.21 10.99
CA VAL A 307 5.32 -9.55 10.43
C VAL A 307 4.44 -10.65 11.03
N GLU A 308 3.78 -10.41 12.16
CA GLU A 308 2.83 -11.35 12.77
C GLU A 308 1.46 -11.26 12.10
N THR A 309 1.00 -10.04 11.81
CA THR A 309 -0.35 -9.80 11.30
C THR A 309 -0.40 -9.60 9.78
N GLY A 310 0.70 -9.15 9.18
CA GLY A 310 0.77 -8.72 7.77
C GLY A 310 0.11 -7.36 7.54
N ILE A 311 -0.14 -6.59 8.61
CA ILE A 311 -0.69 -5.23 8.52
C ILE A 311 0.44 -4.27 8.16
N ILE A 312 0.20 -3.36 7.22
CA ILE A 312 1.03 -2.21 6.89
C ILE A 312 0.79 -1.15 7.97
N GLU A 313 1.79 -0.97 8.81
CA GLU A 313 1.76 -0.04 9.94
C GLU A 313 2.00 1.40 9.48
N ASP A 314 2.82 1.62 8.46
CA ASP A 314 3.13 2.94 7.92
C ASP A 314 3.67 2.85 6.48
N ILE A 315 3.46 3.91 5.68
CA ILE A 315 4.12 4.11 4.37
C ILE A 315 4.57 5.57 4.29
N GLN A 316 5.86 5.80 4.03
CA GLN A 316 6.41 7.14 3.84
C GLN A 316 6.93 7.28 2.41
N TYR A 317 6.65 8.43 1.78
CA TYR A 317 7.11 8.74 0.43
C TYR A 317 8.07 9.92 0.46
N GLU A 318 9.21 9.73 -0.19
CA GLU A 318 10.27 10.72 -0.34
C GLU A 318 10.66 10.80 -1.82
N PRO A 319 10.40 11.92 -2.52
CA PRO A 319 10.64 12.04 -3.96
C PRO A 319 12.12 12.24 -4.31
N ASP A 320 13.02 12.21 -3.32
CA ASP A 320 14.47 12.45 -3.44
C ASP A 320 14.85 13.83 -4.03
N LEU A 321 13.93 14.81 -3.94
CA LEU A 321 14.14 16.16 -4.50
C LEU A 321 14.87 17.12 -3.55
N ASN A 322 15.10 16.70 -2.30
CA ASN A 322 15.74 17.49 -1.25
C ASN A 322 17.04 16.85 -0.75
N SER A 323 17.45 15.71 -1.34
CA SER A 323 18.76 15.13 -1.15
C SER A 323 19.78 15.88 -2.01
N ASN A 324 21.01 16.02 -1.52
CA ASN A 324 22.05 16.72 -2.28
C ASN A 324 22.37 15.94 -3.56
N GLY A 325 22.46 16.63 -4.69
CA GLY A 325 23.19 16.14 -5.85
C GLY A 325 24.67 15.92 -5.54
#